data_AF-A0A8E9PMS0-F1
#
_entry.id   AF-A0A8E9PMS0-F1
#
_cell.length_a   1.000
_cell.length_b   1.000
_cell.length_c   1.000
_cell.angle_alpha   90.00
_cell.angle_beta   90.00
_cell.angle_gamma   90.00
#
_symmetry.space_group_name_H-M   'P 1'
#
loop_
_entity.id
_entity.type
_entity.pdbx_description
1 polymer ?
#
loop_
_entity_poly.entity_id
_entity_poly.type
_entity_poly.pdbx_seq_one_letter_code
_entity_poly.pdbx_strand_id
1 'polypeptide(L)'
;MTLLLNEQYHLCCYSEIRADLRGLGYHIEHVENKSQQPGRTFDYQNLAASALDSGENGGHAQGKQDAVDMAKFIHCHIRDCSRYFAYLSDGRIVPADELNAQETENAQYTIDLLNLNSGFLQTERRNHWEELELLFEEHIEKGWDLQQLLQLDLVPSPDHKLHEFFSITRQFFQQEAEQVLQSHAPALI
;
A
#
# COMPACT_ATOMS: atom_id res chain seq x y z
N MET A 1 14.36 -0.07 12.50
CA MET A 1 13.18 -0.89 12.16
C MET A 1 11.94 -0.43 12.91
N THR A 2 11.90 -0.44 14.25
CA THR A 2 10.70 -0.06 15.04
C THR A 2 10.13 1.31 14.68
N LEU A 3 10.98 2.33 14.45
CA LEU A 3 10.52 3.66 14.02
C LEU A 3 9.81 3.63 12.66
N LEU A 4 10.43 3.00 11.64
CA LEU A 4 9.83 2.83 10.32
C LEU A 4 8.50 2.08 10.39
N LEU A 5 8.42 1.02 11.20
CA LEU A 5 7.18 0.28 11.39
C LEU A 5 6.09 1.12 12.04
N ASN A 6 6.40 1.90 13.06
CA ASN A 6 5.43 2.79 13.69
C ASN A 6 4.96 3.87 12.70
N GLU A 7 5.87 4.51 11.97
CA GLU A 7 5.51 5.55 10.98
C GLU A 7 4.66 5.01 9.83
N GLN A 8 4.86 3.74 9.45
CA GLN A 8 4.10 3.07 8.40
C GLN A 8 2.88 2.30 8.94
N TYR A 9 2.51 2.45 10.21
CA TYR A 9 1.42 1.70 10.85
C TYR A 9 1.55 0.18 10.62
N HIS A 10 2.80 -0.30 10.57
CA HIS A 10 3.24 -1.66 10.26
C HIS A 10 2.93 -2.15 8.84
N LEU A 11 2.44 -1.31 7.93
CA LEU A 11 2.22 -1.72 6.55
C LEU A 11 3.55 -1.82 5.79
N CYS A 12 3.69 -2.87 4.97
CA CYS A 12 4.73 -2.92 3.94
C CYS A 12 4.59 -1.71 3.01
N CYS A 13 5.68 -0.98 2.76
CA CYS A 13 5.66 0.28 2.02
C CYS A 13 5.16 0.20 0.56
N TYR A 14 5.12 -1.00 -0.03
CA TYR A 14 4.66 -1.19 -1.41
C TYR A 14 3.40 -2.06 -1.52
N SER A 15 3.28 -3.12 -0.71
CA SER A 15 2.17 -4.08 -0.82
C SER A 15 1.06 -3.89 0.21
N GLU A 16 1.30 -3.09 1.26
CA GLU A 16 0.41 -2.93 2.42
C GLU A 16 0.11 -4.24 3.17
N ILE A 17 0.86 -5.31 2.91
CA ILE A 17 0.76 -6.55 3.67
C ILE A 17 1.40 -6.35 5.04
N ARG A 18 0.73 -6.90 6.07
CA ARG A 18 1.23 -7.00 7.44
C ARG A 18 2.05 -8.27 7.61
N ALA A 19 3.38 -8.15 7.59
CA ALA A 19 4.27 -9.30 7.72
C ALA A 19 4.02 -10.10 9.01
N ASP A 20 3.67 -9.42 10.11
CA ASP A 20 3.40 -10.05 11.40
C ASP A 20 2.11 -10.90 11.43
N LEU A 21 1.13 -10.63 10.56
CA LEU A 21 -0.06 -11.47 10.40
C LEU A 21 0.19 -12.70 9.53
N ARG A 22 1.24 -12.65 8.71
CA ARG A 22 1.56 -13.69 7.71
C ARG A 22 2.74 -14.58 8.11
N GLY A 23 3.27 -14.43 9.33
CA GLY A 23 4.46 -15.17 9.80
C GLY A 23 5.74 -14.79 9.06
N LEU A 24 5.79 -13.59 8.47
CA LEU A 24 6.91 -13.06 7.70
C LEU A 24 7.72 -12.05 8.54
N GLY A 25 8.95 -11.79 8.12
CA GLY A 25 9.79 -10.72 8.66
C GLY A 25 9.66 -9.42 7.86
N TYR A 26 9.94 -8.30 8.53
CA TYR A 26 10.20 -7.02 7.87
C TYR A 26 11.70 -6.86 7.59
N HIS A 27 12.03 -6.20 6.49
CA HIS A 27 13.38 -5.75 6.17
C HIS A 27 13.37 -4.24 5.86
N ILE A 28 14.56 -3.63 5.92
CA ILE A 28 14.72 -2.22 5.55
C ILE A 28 14.89 -2.17 4.04
N GLU A 29 13.96 -1.50 3.39
CA GLU A 29 14.00 -1.21 1.98
C GLU A 29 14.66 0.16 1.73
N HIS A 30 15.49 0.21 0.68
CA HIS A 30 16.06 1.46 0.19
C HIS A 30 15.25 1.96 -1.01
N VAL A 31 14.60 3.12 -0.91
CA VAL A 31 13.80 3.71 -1.98
C VAL A 31 14.65 3.93 -3.24
N GLU A 32 15.75 4.66 -3.09
CA GLU A 32 16.82 4.75 -4.08
C GLU A 32 17.88 3.70 -3.75
N ASN A 33 18.21 2.87 -4.74
CA ASN A 33 19.10 1.73 -4.57
C ASN A 33 20.45 2.11 -3.96
N LYS A 34 20.90 1.30 -3.00
CA LYS A 34 22.22 1.46 -2.38
C LYS A 34 23.36 1.42 -3.39
N SER A 35 23.25 0.61 -4.44
CA SER A 35 24.22 0.54 -5.54
C SER A 35 24.26 1.81 -6.39
N GLN A 36 23.11 2.46 -6.58
CA GLN A 36 22.96 3.70 -7.34
C GLN A 36 23.41 4.93 -6.55
N GLN A 37 23.07 4.98 -5.25
CA GLN A 37 23.40 6.11 -4.39
C GLN A 37 23.88 5.66 -3.00
N PRO A 38 25.16 5.19 -2.89
CA PRO A 38 25.70 4.69 -1.62
C PRO A 38 25.67 5.71 -0.48
N GLY A 39 25.76 7.01 -0.80
CA GLY A 39 25.72 8.10 0.19
C GLY A 39 24.40 8.18 0.96
N ARG A 40 23.31 7.62 0.42
CA ARG A 40 21.97 7.59 1.04
C ARG A 40 21.65 6.27 1.75
N THR A 41 22.65 5.42 1.99
CA THR A 41 22.46 4.12 2.68
C THR A 41 21.82 4.26 4.06
N PHE A 42 22.15 5.33 4.78
CA PHE A 42 21.65 5.61 6.13
C PHE A 42 20.79 6.88 6.20
N ASP A 43 20.45 7.46 5.04
CA ASP A 43 19.52 8.57 4.95
C ASP A 43 18.12 8.05 5.30
N TYR A 44 17.55 8.51 6.41
CA TYR A 44 16.24 8.06 6.88
C TYR A 44 15.14 8.27 5.84
N GLN A 45 15.24 9.34 5.04
CA GLN A 45 14.29 9.63 3.95
C GLN A 45 14.46 8.70 2.74
N ASN A 46 15.44 7.80 2.78
CA ASN A 46 15.65 6.75 1.80
C ASN A 46 15.28 5.36 2.34
N LEU A 47 14.85 5.25 3.60
CA LEU A 47 14.53 3.97 4.24
C LEU A 47 13.02 3.79 4.37
N ALA A 48 12.56 2.57 4.17
CA ALA A 48 11.19 2.14 4.44
C ALA A 48 11.18 0.74 5.05
N ALA A 49 10.11 0.36 5.75
CA ALA A 49 9.86 -1.02 6.14
C ALA A 49 9.13 -1.75 5.02
N SER A 50 9.68 -2.87 4.57
CA SER A 50 9.09 -3.71 3.53
C SER A 50 8.92 -5.13 4.05
N ALA A 51 7.89 -5.81 3.56
CA ALA A 51 7.67 -7.24 3.72
C ALA A 51 8.13 -7.98 2.46
N LEU A 52 8.06 -9.32 2.47
CA LEU A 52 8.33 -10.17 1.29
C LEU A 52 9.80 -10.10 0.79
N ASP A 53 10.75 -10.36 1.68
CA ASP A 53 12.21 -10.31 1.42
C ASP A 53 12.73 -11.37 0.41
N SER A 54 11.86 -12.25 -0.10
CA SER A 54 12.23 -13.36 -0.98
C SER A 54 11.35 -13.46 -2.23
N GLY A 55 10.55 -12.43 -2.54
CA GLY A 55 9.63 -12.42 -3.68
C GLY A 55 10.17 -11.66 -4.89
N GLU A 56 9.61 -11.92 -6.07
CA GLU A 56 9.92 -11.18 -7.31
C GLU A 56 9.09 -9.88 -7.43
N ASN A 57 8.79 -9.23 -6.32
CA ASN A 57 7.93 -8.04 -6.23
C ASN A 57 8.43 -7.05 -5.17
N GLY A 58 7.93 -5.82 -5.21
CA GLY A 58 8.38 -4.73 -4.34
C GLY A 58 9.86 -4.40 -4.55
N GLY A 59 10.59 -4.18 -3.46
CA GLY A 59 12.02 -3.83 -3.47
C GLY A 59 12.94 -4.88 -4.09
N HIS A 60 12.45 -6.12 -4.23
CA HIS A 60 13.18 -7.26 -4.79
C HIS A 60 12.75 -7.63 -6.22
N ALA A 61 11.79 -6.89 -6.80
CA ALA A 61 11.41 -7.07 -8.19
C ALA A 61 12.62 -6.92 -9.12
N GLN A 62 12.63 -7.67 -10.23
CA GLN A 62 13.75 -7.64 -11.18
C GLN A 62 14.05 -6.20 -11.67
N GLY A 63 13.02 -5.39 -11.91
CA GLY A 63 13.19 -3.99 -12.31
C GLY A 63 13.92 -3.14 -11.26
N LYS A 64 13.76 -3.47 -9.97
CA LYS A 64 14.39 -2.78 -8.85
C LYS A 64 15.82 -3.25 -8.59
N GLN A 65 16.31 -4.31 -9.23
CA GLN A 65 17.73 -4.70 -9.09
C GLN A 65 18.68 -3.74 -9.83
N ASP A 66 18.18 -3.06 -10.86
CA ASP A 66 18.93 -2.09 -11.67
C ASP A 66 18.75 -0.64 -11.17
N ALA A 67 19.33 0.32 -11.88
CA ALA A 67 19.15 1.73 -11.56
C ALA A 67 17.67 2.16 -11.71
N VAL A 68 17.15 2.85 -10.70
CA VAL A 68 15.81 3.41 -10.65
C VAL A 68 15.84 4.86 -11.16
N ASP A 69 14.95 5.18 -12.10
CA ASP A 69 14.72 6.56 -12.52
C ASP A 69 13.89 7.28 -11.45
N MET A 70 14.59 7.95 -10.54
CA MET A 70 13.98 8.66 -9.43
C MET A 70 13.08 9.83 -9.85
N ALA A 71 13.15 10.30 -11.12
CA ALA A 71 12.23 11.31 -11.63
C ALA A 71 10.85 10.72 -12.00
N LYS A 72 10.78 9.40 -12.20
CA LYS A 72 9.55 8.67 -12.53
C LYS A 72 9.00 7.86 -11.36
N PHE A 73 9.87 7.42 -10.46
CA PHE A 73 9.50 6.49 -9.39
C PHE A 73 8.61 7.15 -8.32
N ILE A 74 7.39 6.63 -8.16
CA ILE A 74 6.47 7.03 -7.10
C ILE A 74 6.74 6.17 -5.87
N HIS A 75 7.24 6.77 -4.79
CA HIS A 75 7.61 6.06 -3.56
C HIS A 75 6.85 6.57 -2.34
N CYS A 76 6.86 5.79 -1.25
CA CYS A 76 6.06 6.04 -0.04
C CYS A 76 6.35 7.37 0.67
N HIS A 77 7.53 7.96 0.48
CA HIS A 77 7.87 9.29 1.02
C HIS A 77 7.30 10.47 0.21
N ILE A 78 6.69 10.23 -0.96
CA ILE A 78 5.98 11.27 -1.71
C ILE A 78 4.63 11.47 -1.02
N ARG A 79 4.33 12.73 -0.65
CA ARG A 79 3.02 13.08 -0.08
C ARG A 79 1.91 12.71 -1.07
N ASP A 80 0.88 12.04 -0.55
CA ASP A 80 -0.28 11.60 -1.33
C ASP A 80 0.12 10.71 -2.53
N CYS A 81 1.09 9.82 -2.34
CA CYS A 81 1.51 8.87 -3.38
C CYS A 81 0.38 7.89 -3.78
N SER A 82 -0.59 7.64 -2.89
CA SER A 82 -1.74 6.78 -3.14
C SER A 82 -2.59 7.25 -4.32
N ARG A 83 -2.70 8.56 -4.57
CA ARG A 83 -3.52 9.11 -5.67
C ARG A 83 -3.09 8.65 -7.07
N TYR A 84 -1.87 8.11 -7.21
CA TYR A 84 -1.35 7.63 -8.48
C TYR A 84 -1.89 6.26 -8.87
N PHE A 85 -2.52 5.54 -7.94
CA PHE A 85 -2.88 4.14 -8.12
C PHE A 85 -4.39 3.94 -7.90
N ALA A 86 -4.98 3.13 -8.77
CA ALA A 86 -6.32 2.60 -8.61
C ALA A 86 -6.27 1.08 -8.52
N TYR A 87 -7.17 0.51 -7.74
CA TYR A 87 -7.27 -0.92 -7.48
C TYR A 87 -8.52 -1.49 -8.15
N LEU A 88 -8.36 -2.56 -8.93
CA LEU A 88 -9.47 -3.22 -9.61
C LEU A 88 -9.93 -4.45 -8.83
N SER A 89 -11.19 -4.85 -9.02
CA SER A 89 -11.77 -6.03 -8.37
C SER A 89 -11.07 -7.35 -8.73
N ASP A 90 -10.37 -7.40 -9.87
CA ASP A 90 -9.52 -8.54 -10.24
C ASP A 90 -8.14 -8.55 -9.57
N GLY A 91 -7.92 -7.63 -8.61
CA GLY A 91 -6.71 -7.49 -7.82
C GLY A 91 -5.57 -6.73 -8.52
N ARG A 92 -5.77 -6.19 -9.73
CA ARG A 92 -4.75 -5.36 -10.38
C ARG A 92 -4.66 -3.98 -9.75
N ILE A 93 -3.44 -3.44 -9.75
CA ILE A 93 -3.15 -2.02 -9.57
C ILE A 93 -2.92 -1.43 -10.95
N VAL A 94 -3.56 -0.30 -11.24
CA VAL A 94 -3.43 0.47 -12.48
C VAL A 94 -3.18 1.94 -12.15
N PRO A 95 -2.66 2.75 -13.08
CA PRO A 95 -2.66 4.21 -12.93
C PRO A 95 -4.09 4.72 -12.69
N ALA A 96 -4.25 5.67 -11.78
CA ALA A 96 -5.57 6.27 -11.52
C ALA A 96 -6.08 7.07 -12.74
N ASP A 97 -7.41 7.15 -12.89
CA ASP A 97 -8.06 7.73 -14.08
C ASP A 97 -7.86 9.25 -14.23
N GLU A 98 -7.71 9.97 -13.11
CA GLU A 98 -7.61 11.45 -13.10
C GLU A 98 -6.20 11.99 -13.38
N LEU A 99 -5.24 11.11 -13.65
CA LEU A 99 -3.84 11.48 -13.87
C LEU A 99 -3.63 12.13 -15.24
N ASN A 100 -2.72 13.11 -15.29
CA ASN A 100 -2.22 13.58 -16.58
C ASN A 100 -1.23 12.59 -17.20
N ALA A 101 -0.91 12.75 -18.49
CA ALA A 101 -0.06 11.81 -19.23
C ALA A 101 1.28 11.49 -18.54
N GLN A 102 1.97 12.49 -17.97
CA GLN A 102 3.24 12.27 -17.28
C GLN A 102 3.05 11.50 -15.97
N GLU A 103 1.99 11.80 -15.23
CA GLU A 103 1.66 11.10 -13.99
C GLU A 103 1.24 9.65 -14.27
N THR A 104 0.48 9.40 -15.34
CA THR A 104 0.13 8.06 -15.82
C THR A 104 1.38 7.25 -16.16
N GLU A 105 2.34 7.85 -16.89
CA GLU A 105 3.61 7.20 -17.19
C GLU A 105 4.41 6.86 -15.93
N ASN A 106 4.45 7.77 -14.94
CA ASN A 106 5.16 7.56 -13.69
C ASN A 106 4.52 6.47 -12.82
N ALA A 107 3.18 6.44 -12.75
CA ALA A 107 2.43 5.40 -12.07
C ALA A 107 2.67 4.03 -12.72
N GLN A 108 2.57 3.97 -14.05
CA GLN A 108 2.82 2.72 -14.80
C GLN A 108 4.27 2.25 -14.62
N TYR A 109 5.23 3.16 -14.74
CA TYR A 109 6.64 2.87 -14.47
C TYR A 109 6.84 2.24 -13.09
N THR A 110 6.18 2.79 -12.07
CA THR A 110 6.28 2.29 -10.69
C THR A 110 5.66 0.90 -10.53
N ILE A 111 4.48 0.67 -11.11
CA ILE A 111 3.79 -0.63 -11.12
C ILE A 111 4.68 -1.71 -11.74
N ASP A 112 5.30 -1.40 -12.87
CA ASP A 112 6.16 -2.33 -13.60
C ASP A 112 7.50 -2.55 -12.89
N LEU A 113 8.13 -1.47 -12.41
CA LEU A 113 9.41 -1.50 -11.70
C LEU A 113 9.37 -2.43 -10.49
N LEU A 114 8.31 -2.29 -9.69
CA LEU A 114 8.09 -3.05 -8.45
C LEU A 114 7.31 -4.36 -8.67
N ASN A 115 6.93 -4.69 -9.91
CA ASN A 115 6.07 -5.83 -10.23
C ASN A 115 4.85 -5.93 -9.30
N LEU A 116 4.15 -4.80 -9.11
CA LEU A 116 3.04 -4.71 -8.16
C LEU A 116 1.87 -5.63 -8.54
N ASN A 117 1.79 -6.02 -9.82
CA ASN A 117 0.83 -6.98 -10.36
C ASN A 117 1.39 -8.42 -10.49
N SER A 118 2.41 -8.77 -9.69
CA SER A 118 2.81 -10.18 -9.56
C SER A 118 1.60 -11.06 -9.22
N GLY A 119 1.60 -12.32 -9.71
CA GLY A 119 0.44 -13.22 -9.54
C GLY A 119 0.06 -13.45 -8.06
N PHE A 120 1.05 -13.42 -7.16
CA PHE A 120 0.83 -13.45 -5.71
C PHE A 120 0.05 -12.22 -5.24
N LEU A 121 0.59 -11.00 -5.45
CA LEU A 121 -0.05 -9.78 -4.98
C LEU A 121 -1.43 -9.54 -5.61
N GLN A 122 -1.59 -9.88 -6.90
CA GLN A 122 -2.87 -9.80 -7.58
C GLN A 122 -3.90 -10.74 -6.94
N THR A 123 -3.51 -11.98 -6.62
CA THR A 123 -4.39 -12.95 -5.96
C THR A 123 -4.78 -12.48 -4.57
N GLU A 124 -3.83 -12.00 -3.77
CA GLU A 124 -4.11 -11.51 -2.41
C GLU A 124 -5.09 -10.33 -2.43
N ARG A 125 -4.89 -9.36 -3.34
CA ARG A 125 -5.79 -8.21 -3.46
C ARG A 125 -7.17 -8.58 -3.97
N ARG A 126 -7.28 -9.53 -4.90
CA ARG A 126 -8.58 -10.05 -5.36
C ARG A 126 -9.33 -10.73 -4.22
N ASN A 127 -8.64 -11.59 -3.46
CA ASN A 127 -9.27 -12.27 -2.32
C ASN A 127 -9.76 -11.26 -1.26
N HIS A 128 -8.95 -10.22 -0.98
CA HIS A 128 -9.36 -9.13 -0.09
C HIS A 128 -10.58 -8.39 -0.63
N TRP A 129 -10.62 -8.09 -1.93
CA TRP A 129 -11.79 -7.47 -2.56
C TRP A 129 -13.07 -8.32 -2.42
N GLU A 130 -12.97 -9.63 -2.70
CA GLU A 130 -14.08 -10.57 -2.53
C GLU A 130 -14.57 -10.64 -1.07
N GLU A 131 -13.65 -10.56 -0.09
CA GLU A 131 -14.01 -10.48 1.33
C GLU A 131 -14.75 -9.18 1.67
N LEU A 132 -14.30 -8.04 1.15
CA LEU A 132 -14.99 -6.76 1.33
C LEU A 132 -16.40 -6.77 0.72
N GLU A 133 -16.58 -7.38 -0.46
CA GLU A 133 -17.90 -7.55 -1.08
C GLU A 133 -18.84 -8.37 -0.19
N LEU A 134 -18.39 -9.51 0.32
CA LEU A 134 -19.18 -10.36 1.21
C LEU A 134 -19.55 -9.64 2.52
N LEU A 135 -18.59 -8.94 3.14
CA LEU A 135 -18.83 -8.17 4.37
C LEU A 135 -19.83 -7.05 4.12
N PHE A 136 -19.69 -6.32 3.01
CA PHE A 136 -20.60 -5.25 2.65
C PHE A 136 -22.02 -5.77 2.43
N GLU A 137 -22.19 -6.84 1.64
CA GLU A 137 -23.49 -7.48 1.40
C GLU A 137 -24.15 -7.92 2.72
N GLU A 138 -23.40 -8.59 3.60
CA GLU A 138 -23.91 -9.03 4.89
C GLU A 138 -24.37 -7.87 5.77
N HIS A 139 -23.63 -6.74 5.78
CA HIS A 139 -24.01 -5.56 6.54
C HIS A 139 -25.30 -4.93 6.02
N ILE A 140 -25.47 -4.86 4.69
CA ILE A 140 -26.70 -4.37 4.06
C ILE A 140 -27.88 -5.30 4.39
N GLU A 141 -27.71 -6.61 4.25
CA GLU A 141 -28.77 -7.59 4.54
C GLU A 141 -29.23 -7.56 5.99
N LYS A 142 -28.30 -7.40 6.93
CA LYS A 142 -28.58 -7.41 8.37
C LYS A 142 -28.88 -6.02 8.95
N GLY A 143 -28.75 -4.96 8.16
CA GLY A 143 -28.90 -3.59 8.62
C GLY A 143 -27.88 -3.20 9.69
N TRP A 144 -26.65 -3.75 9.57
CA TRP A 144 -25.55 -3.43 10.48
C TRP A 144 -24.91 -2.09 10.13
N ASP A 145 -24.30 -1.45 11.14
CA ASP A 145 -23.68 -0.15 10.97
C ASP A 145 -22.34 -0.28 10.24
N LEU A 146 -22.32 0.12 8.96
CA LEU A 146 -21.12 0.10 8.13
C LEU A 146 -19.98 0.96 8.70
N GLN A 147 -20.30 2.03 9.44
CA GLN A 147 -19.27 2.88 10.05
C GLN A 147 -18.46 2.12 11.12
N GLN A 148 -19.05 1.12 11.77
CA GLN A 148 -18.33 0.29 12.75
C GLN A 148 -17.36 -0.67 12.07
N LEU A 149 -17.76 -1.26 10.93
CA LEU A 149 -16.86 -2.08 10.11
C LEU A 149 -15.64 -1.26 9.66
N LEU A 150 -15.90 -0.08 9.09
CA LEU A 150 -14.84 0.79 8.58
C LEU A 150 -13.92 1.32 9.67
N GLN A 151 -14.42 1.55 10.89
CA GLN A 151 -13.55 1.90 12.01
C GLN A 151 -12.60 0.77 12.38
N LEU A 152 -13.02 -0.49 12.25
CA LEU A 152 -12.13 -1.63 12.49
C LEU A 152 -11.04 -1.72 11.41
N ASP A 153 -11.40 -1.55 10.15
CA ASP A 153 -10.45 -1.76 9.04
C ASP A 153 -9.57 -0.55 8.72
N LEU A 154 -10.06 0.68 8.92
CA LEU A 154 -9.39 1.91 8.47
C LEU A 154 -8.82 2.78 9.61
N VAL A 155 -9.14 2.51 10.87
CA VAL A 155 -8.59 3.29 12.00
C VAL A 155 -7.45 2.49 12.64
N PRO A 156 -6.32 3.14 13.00
CA PRO A 156 -5.24 2.45 13.69
C PRO A 156 -5.73 1.81 15.00
N SER A 157 -5.37 0.54 15.19
CA SER A 157 -5.66 -0.17 16.43
C SER A 157 -4.97 0.47 17.65
N PRO A 158 -5.32 0.08 18.89
CA PRO A 158 -4.63 0.57 20.10
C PRO A 158 -3.11 0.36 20.09
N ASP A 159 -2.64 -0.64 19.34
CA ASP A 159 -1.21 -0.93 19.15
C ASP A 159 -0.57 -0.12 18.00
N HIS A 160 -1.26 0.91 17.50
CA HIS A 160 -0.82 1.81 16.43
C HIS A 160 -0.57 1.11 15.08
N LYS A 161 -1.48 0.21 14.72
CA LYS A 161 -1.36 -0.62 13.51
C LYS A 161 -2.60 -0.49 12.63
N LEU A 162 -2.40 -0.39 11.32
CA LEU A 162 -3.48 -0.46 10.33
C LEU A 162 -3.69 -1.91 9.86
N HIS A 163 -4.91 -2.21 9.41
CA HIS A 163 -5.20 -3.46 8.71
C HIS A 163 -4.51 -3.49 7.34
N GLU A 164 -4.22 -4.70 6.86
CA GLU A 164 -3.61 -4.90 5.55
C GLU A 164 -4.54 -4.44 4.41
N PHE A 165 -3.96 -4.05 3.28
CA PHE A 165 -4.69 -3.52 2.12
C PHE A 165 -5.55 -2.27 2.43
N PHE A 166 -5.00 -1.37 3.24
CA PHE A 166 -5.62 -0.11 3.63
C PHE A 166 -6.13 0.70 2.43
N SER A 167 -5.31 0.87 1.39
CA SER A 167 -5.68 1.70 0.23
C SER A 167 -6.82 1.08 -0.58
N ILE A 168 -6.86 -0.25 -0.71
CA ILE A 168 -7.96 -0.95 -1.37
C ILE A 168 -9.25 -0.78 -0.60
N THR A 169 -9.18 -0.97 0.72
CA THR A 169 -10.35 -0.85 1.61
C THR A 169 -10.90 0.57 1.57
N ARG A 170 -10.03 1.58 1.65
CA ARG A 170 -10.41 2.99 1.52
C ARG A 170 -11.06 3.28 0.16
N GLN A 171 -10.50 2.75 -0.93
CA GLN A 171 -11.05 2.94 -2.28
C GLN A 171 -12.40 2.24 -2.47
N PHE A 172 -12.55 1.02 -1.95
CA PHE A 172 -13.76 0.21 -2.08
C PHE A 172 -14.98 0.95 -1.50
N PHE A 173 -14.82 1.50 -0.29
CA PHE A 173 -15.88 2.20 0.43
C PHE A 173 -15.98 3.70 0.15
N GLN A 174 -15.09 4.26 -0.68
CA GLN A 174 -15.18 5.63 -1.20
C GLN A 174 -15.54 6.68 -0.12
N GLN A 175 -16.70 7.33 -0.25
CA GLN A 175 -17.11 8.45 0.59
C GLN A 175 -17.30 8.04 2.05
N GLU A 176 -17.80 6.83 2.30
CA GLU A 176 -18.00 6.28 3.64
C GLU A 176 -16.65 6.11 4.36
N ALA A 177 -15.61 5.65 3.64
CA ALA A 177 -14.25 5.57 4.18
C ALA A 177 -13.70 6.97 4.53
N GLU A 178 -13.87 7.96 3.65
CA GLU A 178 -13.41 9.33 3.92
C GLU A 178 -14.08 9.94 5.15
N GLN A 179 -15.38 9.70 5.35
CA GLN A 179 -16.11 10.18 6.53
C GLN A 179 -15.57 9.57 7.83
N VAL A 180 -15.27 8.27 7.82
CA VAL A 180 -14.70 7.56 8.98
C VAL A 180 -13.31 8.08 9.27
N LEU A 181 -12.45 8.18 8.27
CA LEU A 181 -11.09 8.68 8.42
C LEU A 181 -11.07 10.14 8.92
N GLN A 182 -11.92 11.00 8.38
CA GLN A 182 -12.02 12.39 8.83
C GLN A 182 -12.47 12.51 10.29
N SER A 183 -13.35 11.61 10.75
CA SER A 183 -13.90 11.63 12.10
C SER A 183 -12.98 10.97 13.13
N HIS A 184 -12.29 9.90 12.75
CA HIS A 184 -11.61 9.00 13.70
C HIS A 184 -10.09 8.91 13.50
N ALA A 185 -9.57 9.20 12.31
CA ALA A 185 -8.15 9.13 11.99
C ALA A 185 -7.69 10.25 11.03
N PRO A 186 -7.91 11.54 11.35
CA PRO A 186 -7.64 12.65 10.44
C PRO A 186 -6.15 12.84 10.09
N ALA A 187 -5.24 12.16 10.79
CA ALA A 187 -3.82 12.15 10.46
C ALA A 187 -3.47 11.25 9.25
N LEU A 188 -4.42 10.44 8.77
CA LEU A 188 -4.25 9.54 7.61
C LEU A 188 -4.76 10.16 6.30
N ILE A 189 -5.27 11.40 6.33
CA ILE A 189 -5.82 12.13 5.18
C ILE A 189 -5.07 13.43 4.90
#